data_AF-A0A5J4UIC0-F1
#
_entry.id   AF-A0A5J4UIC0-F1
#
_cell.length_a   1.000
_cell.length_b   1.000
_cell.length_c   1.000
_cell.angle_alpha   90.00
_cell.angle_beta   90.00
_cell.angle_gamma   90.00
#
_symmetry.space_group_name_H-M   'P 1'
#
loop_
_entity.id
_entity.type
_entity.pdbx_description
1 polymer ?
#
loop_
_entity_poly.entity_id
_entity_poly.type
_entity_poly.pdbx_seq_one_letter_code
_entity_poly.pdbx_strand_id
1 'polypeptide(L)' 'METLSIPQQKIPKETKSDRWEPYIDNGGTTLAFTGKDYCILASDTRLSDSYT' A
#
# COMPACT_ATOMS: atom_id res chain seq x y z
N MET A 1 20.32 -9.19 -31.72
CA MET A 1 19.57 -9.63 -30.52
C MET A 1 18.66 -8.46 -30.15
N GLU A 2 17.40 -8.50 -30.60
CA GLU A 2 16.44 -7.43 -30.35
C GLU A 2 15.99 -7.49 -28.90
N THR A 3 16.13 -6.39 -28.17
CA THR A 3 15.64 -6.26 -26.81
C THR A 3 14.14 -6.01 -26.86
N LEU A 4 13.34 -6.97 -26.39
CA LEU A 4 11.90 -6.77 -26.21
C LEU A 4 11.68 -5.64 -25.21
N SER A 5 11.23 -4.48 -25.69
CA SER A 5 10.85 -3.36 -24.86
C SER A 5 9.52 -3.69 -24.17
N ILE A 6 9.56 -3.74 -22.85
CA ILE A 6 8.35 -3.92 -22.04
C ILE A 6 7.44 -2.71 -22.28
N PRO A 7 6.16 -2.90 -22.66
CA PRO A 7 5.25 -1.78 -22.82
C PRO A 7 5.10 -1.10 -21.46
N GLN A 8 5.48 0.18 -21.40
CA GLN A 8 5.28 1.01 -20.21
C GLN A 8 3.76 1.12 -19.98
N GLN A 9 3.27 0.47 -18.92
CA GLN A 9 1.88 0.58 -18.52
C GLN A 9 1.63 2.06 -18.16
N LYS A 10 0.71 2.70 -18.88
CA LYS A 10 0.31 4.08 -18.64
C LYS A 10 -0.43 4.14 -17.30
N ILE A 11 0.29 4.42 -16.23
CA ILE A 11 -0.28 4.62 -14.89
C ILE A 11 -1.19 5.86 -14.99
N PRO A 12 -2.50 5.75 -14.73
CA PRO A 12 -3.38 6.90 -14.71
C PRO A 12 -2.82 7.94 -13.74
N LYS A 13 -2.60 9.16 -14.22
CA LYS A 13 -2.26 10.28 -13.34
C LYS A 13 -3.49 10.58 -12.52
N GLU A 14 -3.49 10.14 -11.27
CA GLU A 14 -4.57 10.41 -10.34
C GLU A 14 -4.70 11.94 -10.20
N THR A 15 -5.82 12.47 -10.68
CA THR A 15 -6.14 13.89 -10.55
C THR A 15 -6.81 14.02 -9.20
N LYS A 16 -6.08 14.51 -8.19
CA LYS A 16 -6.69 14.81 -6.88
C LYS A 16 -7.87 15.75 -7.11
N SER A 17 -9.06 15.36 -6.66
CA SER A 17 -10.22 16.25 -6.69
C SER A 17 -10.03 17.36 -5.66
N ASP A 18 -10.44 18.59 -5.98
CA ASP A 18 -10.51 19.70 -5.00
C ASP A 18 -11.68 19.55 -4.00
N ARG A 19 -12.21 18.33 -3.87
CA ARG A 19 -13.27 18.02 -2.92
C ARG A 19 -12.61 17.58 -1.62
N TRP A 20 -13.30 17.73 -0.51
CA TRP A 20 -12.80 17.20 0.75
C TRP A 20 -13.01 15.68 0.77
N GLU A 21 -11.93 14.92 0.95
CA GLU A 21 -11.99 13.48 1.18
C GLU A 21 -12.00 13.16 2.69
N PRO A 22 -12.99 12.40 3.19
CA PRO A 22 -13.11 12.07 4.62
C PRO A 22 -12.08 11.06 5.13
N TYR A 23 -11.32 10.42 4.23
CA TYR A 23 -10.43 9.30 4.56
C TYR A 23 -9.04 9.51 4.01
N ILE A 24 -8.06 9.02 4.76
CA ILE A 24 -6.66 8.95 4.37
C ILE A 24 -6.10 7.58 4.71
N ASP A 25 -5.21 7.08 3.86
CA ASP A 25 -4.51 5.82 4.11
C ASP A 25 -3.21 6.12 4.89
N ASN A 26 -3.15 5.69 6.14
CA ASN A 26 -1.96 5.86 6.98
C ASN A 26 -0.92 4.72 6.82
N GLY A 27 -1.21 3.76 5.95
CA GLY A 27 -0.38 2.60 5.73
C GLY A 27 -0.29 1.69 6.96
N GLY A 28 0.89 1.10 7.13
CA GLY A 28 1.12 0.05 8.11
C GLY A 28 0.99 -1.34 7.50
N THR A 29 1.48 -2.35 8.21
CA THR A 29 1.35 -3.75 7.77
C THR A 29 1.12 -4.66 8.96
N THR A 30 0.03 -5.42 8.89
CA THR A 30 -0.35 -6.41 9.91
C THR A 30 -0.31 -7.82 9.32
N LEU A 31 0.21 -8.77 10.10
CA LEU A 31 0.24 -10.19 9.76
C LEU A 31 -0.23 -11.02 10.96
N ALA A 32 -0.93 -12.11 10.65
CA ALA A 32 -1.32 -13.13 11.60
C ALA A 32 -0.79 -14.50 11.19
N PHE A 33 -0.39 -15.31 12.17
CA PHE A 33 -0.05 -16.72 11.98
C PHE A 33 -0.73 -17.56 13.06
N THR A 34 -1.37 -18.66 12.65
CA THR A 34 -2.03 -19.59 13.58
C THR A 34 -1.20 -20.84 13.77
N GLY A 35 -0.95 -21.18 15.03
CA GLY A 35 -0.48 -22.50 15.45
C GLY A 35 -1.66 -23.39 15.83
N LYS A 36 -1.34 -24.60 16.30
CA LYS A 36 -2.34 -25.56 16.76
C LYS A 36 -3.14 -25.06 17.97
N ASP A 37 -2.48 -24.40 18.91
CA ASP A 37 -3.04 -23.95 20.20
C ASP A 37 -2.67 -22.48 20.51
N TYR A 38 -2.24 -21.71 19.51
CA TYR A 38 -1.86 -20.31 19.67
C TYR A 38 -2.10 -19.51 18.39
N CYS A 39 -2.14 -18.18 18.53
CA CYS A 39 -2.09 -17.25 17.41
C CYS A 39 -1.05 -16.18 17.69
N ILE A 40 -0.24 -15.86 16.69
CA ILE A 40 0.70 -14.73 16.71
C ILE A 40 0.12 -13.63 15.83
N LEU A 41 0.04 -12.43 16.40
CA LEU A 41 -0.35 -11.20 15.73
C LEU A 41 0.85 -10.25 15.80
N ALA A 42 1.23 -9.70 14.65
CA ALA A 42 2.28 -8.71 14.55
C ALA A 42 1.84 -7.55 13.66
N SER A 43 2.23 -6.34 14.05
CA SER A 43 2.04 -5.13 13.26
C SER A 43 3.28 -4.25 13.40
N ASP A 44 3.56 -3.45 12.39
CA ASP A 44 4.48 -2.33 12.55
C ASP A 44 3.89 -1.25 13.47
N THR A 45 4.76 -0.36 13.93
CA THR A 45 4.41 0.75 14.83
C THR A 45 4.49 2.12 14.16
N ARG A 46 4.85 2.14 12.87
CA ARG A 46 4.94 3.37 12.09
C ARG A 46 3.52 3.83 11.76
N LEU A 47 3.17 5.03 12.20
CA LEU A 47 2.04 5.77 11.68
C LEU A 47 2.60 6.82 10.72
N SER A 48 2.28 6.70 9.43
CA SER A 48 2.65 7.70 8.42
C SER A 48 1.40 8.33 7.83
N ASP A 49 1.44 9.62 7.62
CA ASP A 49 0.71 10.20 6.50
C ASP A 49 1.72 10.28 5.35
N SER A 50 1.31 9.96 4.13
CA SER A 50 2.21 9.91 2.97
C SER A 50 3.05 11.20 2.88
N TYR A 51 4.32 11.13 2.46
CA TYR A 51 5.23 12.28 2.32
C TYR A 51 4.84 13.20 1.14
N THR A 52 3.59 13.69 1.10
CA THR A 52 3.19 14.74 0.15
C THR A 52 3.61 16.10 0.69
#